data_AF-A0AA36Y641-F1
#
_entry.id   AF-A0AA36Y641-F1
#
_cell.length_a   1.000
_cell.length_b   1.000
_cell.length_c   1.000
_cell.angle_alpha   90.00
_cell.angle_beta   90.00
_cell.angle_gamma   90.00
#
_symmetry.space_group_name_H-M   'P 1'
#
loop_
_entity.id
_entity.type
_entity.pdbx_description
1 polymer ?
#
loop_
_entity_poly.entity_id
_entity_poly.type
_entity_poly.pdbx_seq_one_letter_code
_entity_poly.pdbx_strand_id
1 'polypeptide(L)'
;MGSWEKKNTIWQYRENGELVTGWKEIDGKWYLFGSGGNMLLGWQKSKDRWYYLKQESDRKAGEAKNAYGFMLTGWQQLNGKWYFFHEDGSMAVYEWVKDKGKWYFLRSNGEMARNQMRSYKGKSYYFKADGSMAVSEAVSWNGERYRADQDGVCLEERPAPGGHNVSRLHPRLKRLQKKLIAQCAARGLPIRITQEVRTAEEQDALYALGRTAGGSIVTNARGSSYSSHHQWGTAFDFCRDDGKPPYEDGDRFFEKVGAMGKALGLEWGGDWKSIVDKPHFQLPDWGSGTAKLKELYHSPERFEKTWEA
;
A
#
# COMPACT_ATOMS: atom_id res chain seq x y z
N MET A 1 38.48 -38.80 14.16
CA MET A 1 39.02 -37.90 13.10
C MET A 1 37.98 -37.83 11.98
N GLY A 2 37.74 -36.66 11.41
CA GLY A 2 36.75 -36.48 10.36
C GLY A 2 37.36 -36.25 8.98
N SER A 3 36.65 -36.66 7.92
CA SER A 3 37.14 -36.57 6.55
C SER A 3 36.02 -36.29 5.54
N TRP A 4 36.32 -35.41 4.59
CA TRP A 4 35.47 -35.17 3.43
C TRP A 4 35.70 -36.22 2.35
N GLU A 5 34.63 -36.80 1.81
CA GLU A 5 34.67 -37.76 0.72
C GLU A 5 33.80 -37.25 -0.43
N LYS A 6 34.32 -37.27 -1.67
CA LYS A 6 33.53 -36.94 -2.86
C LYS A 6 33.21 -38.22 -3.62
N LYS A 7 31.92 -38.53 -3.76
CA LYS A 7 31.43 -39.63 -4.61
C LYS A 7 30.72 -39.04 -5.81
N ASN A 8 31.24 -39.33 -7.00
CA ASN A 8 30.80 -38.69 -8.25
C ASN A 8 30.90 -37.16 -8.14
N THR A 9 29.76 -36.48 -8.00
CA THR A 9 29.65 -35.02 -7.87
C THR A 9 29.21 -34.56 -6.48
N ILE A 10 28.93 -35.49 -5.55
CA ILE A 10 28.32 -35.21 -4.25
C ILE A 10 29.34 -35.39 -3.14
N TRP A 11 29.42 -34.41 -2.23
CA TRP A 11 30.25 -34.48 -1.03
C TRP A 11 29.52 -35.18 0.12
N GLN A 12 30.26 -35.96 0.88
CA GLN A 12 29.87 -36.59 2.13
C GLN A 12 30.93 -36.27 3.19
N TYR A 13 30.56 -36.32 4.45
CA TYR A 13 31.49 -36.18 5.56
C TYR A 13 31.39 -37.38 6.47
N ARG A 14 32.55 -37.94 6.85
CA ARG A 14 32.65 -38.99 7.84
C ARG A 14 33.25 -38.48 9.12
N GLU A 15 32.76 -39.00 10.23
CA GLU A 15 33.34 -38.78 11.54
C GLU A 15 33.51 -40.14 12.21
N ASN A 16 34.74 -40.51 12.56
CA ASN A 16 35.08 -41.81 13.16
C ASN A 16 34.61 -43.02 12.32
N GLY A 17 34.64 -42.87 10.99
CA GLY A 17 34.26 -43.92 10.03
C GLY A 17 32.79 -43.94 9.66
N GLU A 18 31.93 -43.24 10.39
CA GLU A 18 30.48 -43.19 10.15
C GLU A 18 30.08 -41.99 9.29
N LEU A 19 29.04 -42.14 8.46
CA LEU A 19 28.50 -41.03 7.66
C LEU A 19 27.74 -40.06 8.56
N VAL A 20 28.06 -38.78 8.46
CA VAL A 20 27.30 -37.72 9.11
C VAL A 20 25.99 -37.48 8.37
N THR A 21 24.91 -37.35 9.13
CA THR A 21 23.58 -36.96 8.65
C THR A 21 23.07 -35.78 9.48
N GLY A 22 22.16 -34.98 8.93
CA GLY A 22 21.64 -33.79 9.58
C GLY A 22 22.64 -32.63 9.64
N TRP A 23 22.40 -31.70 10.57
CA TRP A 23 23.22 -30.52 10.77
C TRP A 23 24.54 -30.88 11.45
N LYS A 24 25.67 -30.37 10.92
CA LYS A 24 26.99 -30.55 11.51
C LYS A 24 27.85 -29.31 11.33
N GLU A 25 28.48 -28.90 12.41
CA GLU A 25 29.54 -27.89 12.37
C GLU A 25 30.89 -28.56 12.07
N ILE A 26 31.58 -28.03 11.06
CA ILE A 26 32.90 -28.49 10.60
C ILE A 26 33.74 -27.24 10.35
N ASP A 27 34.86 -27.11 11.06
CA ASP A 27 35.78 -25.97 10.95
C ASP A 27 35.08 -24.60 11.07
N GLY A 28 34.17 -24.48 12.05
CA GLY A 28 33.42 -23.24 12.33
C GLY A 28 32.31 -22.92 11.33
N LYS A 29 31.92 -23.86 10.47
CA LYS A 29 30.85 -23.70 9.48
C LYS A 29 29.81 -24.79 9.59
N TRP A 30 28.54 -24.41 9.51
CA TRP A 30 27.43 -25.34 9.53
C TRP A 30 27.14 -25.92 8.14
N TYR A 31 27.04 -27.23 8.04
CA TYR A 31 26.64 -27.98 6.85
C TYR A 31 25.40 -28.81 7.17
N LEU A 32 24.63 -29.16 6.14
CA LEU A 32 23.47 -30.04 6.28
C LEU A 32 23.65 -31.26 5.38
N PHE A 33 23.49 -32.44 5.95
CA PHE A 33 23.59 -33.72 5.23
C PHE A 33 22.23 -34.42 5.23
N GLY A 34 21.82 -34.96 4.09
CA GLY A 34 20.62 -35.78 3.97
C GLY A 34 20.77 -37.12 4.70
N SER A 35 19.69 -37.91 4.74
CA SER A 35 19.69 -39.25 5.39
C SER A 35 20.71 -40.22 4.79
N GLY A 36 21.05 -40.08 3.51
CA GLY A 36 22.11 -40.86 2.85
C GLY A 36 23.53 -40.31 3.05
N GLY A 37 23.72 -39.31 3.90
CA GLY A 37 25.02 -38.64 4.15
C GLY A 37 25.48 -37.68 3.04
N ASN A 38 24.60 -37.40 2.06
CA ASN A 38 24.88 -36.47 0.98
C ASN A 38 24.73 -35.02 1.46
N MET A 39 25.74 -34.19 1.22
CA MET A 39 25.70 -32.76 1.54
C MET A 39 24.59 -32.07 0.72
N LEU A 40 23.73 -31.33 1.41
CA LEU A 40 22.63 -30.57 0.81
C LEU A 40 23.07 -29.15 0.47
N LEU A 41 22.43 -28.58 -0.55
CA LEU A 41 22.70 -27.26 -1.10
C LEU A 41 21.40 -26.47 -1.30
N GLY A 42 21.52 -25.16 -1.46
CA GLY A 42 20.41 -24.25 -1.75
C GLY A 42 19.42 -24.10 -0.58
N TRP A 43 18.17 -23.81 -0.93
CA TRP A 43 17.08 -23.63 0.04
C TRP A 43 16.72 -24.93 0.75
N GLN A 44 16.73 -24.90 2.08
CA GLN A 44 16.37 -26.04 2.91
C GLN A 44 15.39 -25.61 3.99
N LYS A 45 14.31 -26.40 4.18
CA LYS A 45 13.32 -26.14 5.22
C LYS A 45 13.52 -27.14 6.37
N SER A 46 13.69 -26.63 7.59
CA SER A 46 13.89 -27.44 8.80
C SER A 46 13.12 -26.81 9.97
N LYS A 47 12.28 -27.60 10.65
CA LYS A 47 11.44 -27.16 11.80
C LYS A 47 10.72 -25.81 11.52
N ASP A 48 10.09 -25.72 10.36
CA ASP A 48 9.38 -24.53 9.85
C ASP A 48 10.21 -23.27 9.59
N ARG A 49 11.53 -23.35 9.66
CA ARG A 49 12.45 -22.28 9.27
C ARG A 49 13.12 -22.61 7.95
N TRP A 50 13.39 -21.56 7.16
CA TRP A 50 14.16 -21.67 5.93
C TRP A 50 15.62 -21.34 6.19
N TYR A 51 16.51 -22.12 5.60
CA TYR A 51 17.95 -21.96 5.62
C TYR A 51 18.46 -21.98 4.18
N TYR A 52 19.67 -21.47 3.97
CA TYR A 52 20.31 -21.54 2.67
C TYR A 52 21.73 -22.06 2.79
N LEU A 53 22.00 -23.18 2.11
CA LEU A 53 23.29 -23.81 2.04
C LEU A 53 23.96 -23.33 0.76
N LYS A 54 25.03 -22.56 0.89
CA LYS A 54 25.67 -21.86 -0.22
C LYS A 54 25.95 -22.79 -1.40
N GLN A 55 25.48 -22.46 -2.59
CA GLN A 55 25.77 -23.24 -3.79
C GLN A 55 27.07 -22.75 -4.44
N GLU A 56 27.64 -23.58 -5.31
CA GLU A 56 28.79 -23.17 -6.11
C GLU A 56 28.46 -21.97 -7.01
N SER A 57 27.22 -21.88 -7.50
CA SER A 57 26.75 -20.74 -8.31
C SER A 57 26.68 -19.42 -7.54
N ASP A 58 26.64 -19.46 -6.21
CA ASP A 58 26.56 -18.26 -5.36
C ASP A 58 27.95 -17.77 -4.93
N ARG A 59 29.01 -18.45 -5.42
CA ARG A 59 30.40 -18.09 -5.12
C ARG A 59 30.72 -16.70 -5.65
N LYS A 60 31.30 -15.87 -4.80
CA LYS A 60 31.77 -14.53 -5.15
C LYS A 60 33.14 -14.62 -5.83
N ALA A 61 33.42 -13.66 -6.71
CA ALA A 61 34.73 -13.55 -7.34
C ALA A 61 35.83 -13.47 -6.26
N GLY A 62 36.89 -14.27 -6.41
CA GLY A 62 38.00 -14.35 -5.46
C GLY A 62 37.86 -15.39 -4.35
N GLU A 63 36.68 -15.99 -4.14
CA GLU A 63 36.55 -17.10 -3.16
C GLU A 63 37.16 -18.41 -3.69
N ALA A 64 37.67 -19.25 -2.79
CA ALA A 64 38.21 -20.56 -3.17
C ALA A 64 37.15 -21.44 -3.86
N LYS A 65 37.56 -22.27 -4.83
CA LYS A 65 36.67 -23.15 -5.62
C LYS A 65 35.83 -24.14 -4.80
N ASN A 66 36.18 -24.38 -3.54
CA ASN A 66 35.45 -25.29 -2.65
C ASN A 66 34.75 -24.54 -1.51
N ALA A 67 34.59 -23.21 -1.63
CA ALA A 67 33.96 -22.37 -0.62
C ALA A 67 32.43 -22.33 -0.77
N TYR A 68 31.80 -23.51 -0.73
CA TYR A 68 30.34 -23.71 -0.81
C TYR A 68 29.88 -24.82 0.16
N GLY A 69 28.58 -25.09 0.22
CA GLY A 69 27.97 -26.13 1.06
C GLY A 69 27.59 -25.68 2.46
N PHE A 70 28.25 -24.65 2.98
CA PHE A 70 27.96 -24.14 4.31
C PHE A 70 26.74 -23.22 4.34
N MET A 71 26.07 -23.17 5.48
CA MET A 71 24.93 -22.32 5.79
C MET A 71 25.31 -20.84 5.73
N LEU A 72 24.45 -20.05 5.08
CA LEU A 72 24.60 -18.60 5.02
C LEU A 72 23.93 -17.91 6.22
N THR A 73 24.54 -16.80 6.64
CA THR A 73 24.01 -15.87 7.65
C THR A 73 24.09 -14.43 7.10
N GLY A 74 23.40 -13.50 7.76
CA GLY A 74 23.36 -12.08 7.40
C GLY A 74 22.68 -11.78 6.06
N TRP A 75 23.00 -10.62 5.49
CA TRP A 75 22.48 -10.18 4.20
C TRP A 75 23.07 -10.97 3.03
N GLN A 76 22.20 -11.57 2.21
CA GLN A 76 22.59 -12.32 1.02
C GLN A 76 21.78 -11.88 -0.19
N GLN A 77 22.47 -11.71 -1.32
CA GLN A 77 21.82 -11.49 -2.60
C GLN A 77 21.81 -12.79 -3.40
N LEU A 78 20.62 -13.37 -3.58
CA LEU A 78 20.41 -14.63 -4.27
C LEU A 78 19.47 -14.38 -5.44
N ASN A 79 19.91 -14.71 -6.67
CA ASN A 79 19.15 -14.47 -7.91
C ASN A 79 18.59 -13.03 -8.03
N GLY A 80 19.43 -12.04 -7.70
CA GLY A 80 19.08 -10.61 -7.77
C GLY A 80 18.18 -10.10 -6.63
N LYS A 81 17.72 -10.98 -5.73
CA LYS A 81 16.85 -10.65 -4.60
C LYS A 81 17.64 -10.67 -3.29
N TRP A 82 17.28 -9.79 -2.37
CA TRP A 82 17.93 -9.71 -1.06
C TRP A 82 17.15 -10.49 -0.02
N TYR A 83 17.88 -11.24 0.79
CA TYR A 83 17.39 -12.02 1.93
C TYR A 83 18.26 -11.71 3.14
N PHE A 84 17.70 -11.86 4.33
CA PHE A 84 18.44 -11.79 5.57
C PHE A 84 18.31 -13.12 6.31
N PHE A 85 19.44 -13.65 6.76
CA PHE A 85 19.51 -14.84 7.60
C PHE A 85 20.04 -14.43 8.98
N HIS A 86 19.38 -14.85 10.05
CA HIS A 86 19.85 -14.62 11.41
C HIS A 86 21.16 -15.38 11.67
N GLU A 87 21.76 -15.17 12.84
CA GLU A 87 23.00 -15.83 13.24
C GLU A 87 22.84 -17.36 13.32
N ASP A 88 21.65 -17.83 13.67
CA ASP A 88 21.30 -19.26 13.64
C ASP A 88 21.04 -19.81 12.22
N GLY A 89 21.16 -18.95 11.19
CA GLY A 89 20.94 -19.26 9.78
C GLY A 89 19.49 -19.28 9.34
N SER A 90 18.54 -19.05 10.24
CA SER A 90 17.13 -18.99 9.86
C SER A 90 16.85 -17.70 9.05
N MET A 91 16.08 -17.83 7.98
CA MET A 91 15.69 -16.72 7.13
C MET A 91 14.65 -15.84 7.84
N ALA A 92 14.87 -14.54 7.86
CA ALA A 92 13.88 -13.56 8.32
C ALA A 92 12.68 -13.54 7.36
N VAL A 93 11.47 -13.66 7.93
CA VAL A 93 10.21 -13.71 7.16
C VAL A 93 9.18 -12.83 7.83
N TYR A 94 8.59 -11.91 7.05
CA TYR A 94 7.58 -10.98 7.54
C TYR A 94 8.03 -10.20 8.78
N GLU A 95 9.28 -9.72 8.74
CA GLU A 95 10.01 -9.19 9.89
C GLU A 95 10.77 -7.91 9.55
N TRP A 96 10.95 -7.05 10.55
CA TRP A 96 11.80 -5.87 10.49
C TRP A 96 13.24 -6.19 10.92
N VAL A 97 14.21 -5.82 10.10
CA VAL A 97 15.64 -5.94 10.42
C VAL A 97 16.25 -4.56 10.54
N LYS A 98 16.93 -4.29 11.66
CA LYS A 98 17.73 -3.08 11.85
C LYS A 98 19.19 -3.41 11.60
N ASP A 99 19.78 -2.79 10.59
CA ASP A 99 21.20 -2.94 10.28
C ASP A 99 21.84 -1.58 10.02
N LYS A 100 22.98 -1.32 10.67
CA LYS A 100 23.75 -0.06 10.55
C LYS A 100 22.89 1.21 10.69
N GLY A 101 21.96 1.19 11.65
CA GLY A 101 21.07 2.32 11.95
C GLY A 101 19.89 2.50 10.98
N LYS A 102 19.78 1.68 9.93
CA LYS A 102 18.65 1.69 8.98
C LYS A 102 17.71 0.53 9.25
N TRP A 103 16.44 0.73 8.93
CA TRP A 103 15.42 -0.32 9.01
C TRP A 103 15.11 -0.88 7.63
N TYR A 104 14.91 -2.20 7.57
CA TYR A 104 14.55 -2.96 6.38
C TYR A 104 13.38 -3.89 6.73
N PHE A 105 12.60 -4.30 5.74
CA PHE A 105 11.49 -5.24 5.96
C PHE A 105 11.59 -6.42 5.01
N LEU A 106 11.57 -7.62 5.56
CA LEU A 106 11.56 -8.87 4.81
C LEU A 106 10.11 -9.32 4.68
N ARG A 107 9.69 -9.63 3.45
CA ARG A 107 8.32 -10.03 3.13
C ARG A 107 8.05 -11.46 3.59
N SER A 108 6.82 -11.93 3.44
CA SER A 108 6.41 -13.30 3.81
C SER A 108 7.13 -14.41 3.01
N ASN A 109 7.76 -14.07 1.90
CA ASN A 109 8.62 -14.97 1.12
C ASN A 109 10.12 -14.74 1.40
N GLY A 110 10.47 -13.97 2.43
CA GLY A 110 11.84 -13.62 2.82
C GLY A 110 12.51 -12.54 1.97
N GLU A 111 11.91 -12.11 0.87
CA GLU A 111 12.49 -11.06 0.03
C GLU A 111 12.42 -9.70 0.71
N MET A 112 13.53 -8.97 0.72
CA MET A 112 13.57 -7.59 1.19
C MET A 112 12.69 -6.67 0.33
N ALA A 113 11.87 -5.86 0.99
CA ALA A 113 11.12 -4.79 0.34
C ALA A 113 12.08 -3.70 -0.16
N ARG A 114 11.90 -3.26 -1.41
CA ARG A 114 12.62 -2.11 -2.00
C ARG A 114 11.78 -1.48 -3.10
N ASN A 115 11.94 -0.18 -3.32
CA ASN A 115 11.20 0.62 -4.31
C ASN A 115 9.67 0.47 -4.19
N GLN A 116 9.13 0.43 -2.98
CA GLN A 116 7.69 0.23 -2.78
C GLN A 116 7.17 0.73 -1.44
N MET A 117 5.89 1.08 -1.42
CA MET A 117 5.11 1.28 -0.20
C MET A 117 4.58 -0.07 0.31
N ARG A 118 4.60 -0.31 1.63
CA ARG A 118 4.01 -1.49 2.27
C ARG A 118 3.27 -1.11 3.53
N SER A 119 2.13 -1.75 3.75
CA SER A 119 1.37 -1.65 4.98
C SER A 119 1.82 -2.72 5.98
N TYR A 120 2.01 -2.32 7.24
CA TYR A 120 2.31 -3.20 8.35
C TYR A 120 1.52 -2.72 9.58
N LYS A 121 0.64 -3.58 10.11
CA LYS A 121 -0.24 -3.27 11.26
C LYS A 121 -0.98 -1.91 11.12
N GLY A 122 -1.58 -1.67 9.95
CA GLY A 122 -2.37 -0.46 9.66
C GLY A 122 -1.56 0.79 9.32
N LYS A 123 -0.23 0.75 9.40
CA LYS A 123 0.66 1.86 9.04
C LYS A 123 1.34 1.61 7.70
N SER A 124 1.62 2.66 6.94
CA SER A 124 2.28 2.58 5.64
C SER A 124 3.74 3.03 5.73
N TYR A 125 4.64 2.30 5.09
CA TYR A 125 6.08 2.55 5.09
C TYR A 125 6.63 2.46 3.67
N TYR A 126 7.50 3.39 3.30
CA TYR A 126 8.16 3.36 2.00
C TYR A 126 9.59 2.82 2.13
N PHE A 127 9.95 1.88 1.26
CA PHE A 127 11.28 1.30 1.17
C PHE A 127 11.99 1.82 -0.08
N LYS A 128 13.15 2.43 0.12
CA LYS A 128 13.98 3.04 -0.93
C LYS A 128 14.64 1.98 -1.82
N ALA A 129 15.42 2.43 -2.80
CA ALA A 129 16.11 1.54 -3.74
C ALA A 129 17.13 0.62 -3.06
N ASP A 130 17.80 1.09 -2.01
CA ASP A 130 18.70 0.27 -1.20
C ASP A 130 17.96 -0.64 -0.21
N GLY A 131 16.62 -0.60 -0.19
CA GLY A 131 15.76 -1.35 0.71
C GLY A 131 15.55 -0.69 2.07
N SER A 132 16.25 0.40 2.37
CA SER A 132 16.07 1.08 3.65
C SER A 132 14.73 1.80 3.71
N MET A 133 14.08 1.75 4.85
CA MET A 133 12.87 2.50 5.16
C MET A 133 13.16 4.00 5.11
N ALA A 134 12.27 4.76 4.48
CA ALA A 134 12.31 6.22 4.50
C ALA A 134 11.98 6.75 5.90
N VAL A 135 12.73 7.73 6.39
CA VAL A 135 12.54 8.33 7.72
C VAL A 135 12.76 9.83 7.64
N SER A 136 11.84 10.61 8.20
CA SER A 136 11.92 12.08 8.25
C SER A 136 12.17 12.74 6.88
N GLU A 137 11.62 12.17 5.81
CA GLU A 137 11.86 12.59 4.44
C GLU A 137 10.57 12.59 3.60
N ALA A 138 10.58 13.35 2.51
CA ALA A 138 9.48 13.35 1.54
C ALA A 138 9.56 12.09 0.66
N VAL A 139 8.40 11.51 0.37
CA VAL A 139 8.25 10.28 -0.42
C VAL A 139 7.26 10.56 -1.54
N SER A 140 7.57 10.10 -2.75
CA SER A 140 6.62 10.08 -3.87
C SER A 140 6.33 8.65 -4.26
N TRP A 141 5.05 8.28 -4.32
CA TRP A 141 4.63 6.93 -4.64
C TRP A 141 3.34 6.95 -5.46
N ASN A 142 3.36 6.32 -6.64
CA ASN A 142 2.22 6.26 -7.56
C ASN A 142 1.57 7.62 -7.88
N GLY A 143 2.38 8.68 -8.00
CA GLY A 143 1.91 10.04 -8.29
C GLY A 143 1.40 10.83 -7.08
N GLU A 144 1.40 10.22 -5.89
CA GLU A 144 1.02 10.88 -4.63
C GLU A 144 2.27 11.25 -3.82
N ARG A 145 2.15 12.33 -3.03
CA ARG A 145 3.21 12.81 -2.14
C ARG A 145 2.89 12.43 -0.70
N TYR A 146 3.91 11.97 0.00
CA TYR A 146 3.87 11.56 1.39
C TYR A 146 5.07 12.19 2.12
N ARG A 147 4.98 12.23 3.45
CA ARG A 147 6.11 12.52 4.32
C ARG A 147 6.23 11.38 5.31
N ALA A 148 7.39 10.73 5.32
CA ALA A 148 7.73 9.78 6.36
C ALA A 148 8.08 10.55 7.64
N ASP A 149 7.47 10.17 8.77
CA ASP A 149 7.82 10.72 10.08
C ASP A 149 9.12 10.11 10.64
N GLN A 150 9.45 10.44 11.89
CA GLN A 150 10.64 9.94 12.60
C GLN A 150 10.63 8.42 12.82
N ASP A 151 9.45 7.78 12.77
CA ASP A 151 9.26 6.34 12.88
C ASP A 151 9.10 5.68 11.50
N GLY A 152 9.20 6.46 10.42
CA GLY A 152 9.06 6.05 9.03
C GLY A 152 7.62 5.88 8.53
N VAL A 153 6.62 6.24 9.35
CA VAL A 153 5.22 6.17 8.94
C VAL A 153 4.97 7.24 7.88
N CYS A 154 4.56 6.79 6.70
CA CYS A 154 4.24 7.66 5.58
C CYS A 154 2.84 8.23 5.76
N LEU A 155 2.77 9.55 6.01
CA LEU A 155 1.54 10.32 6.05
C LEU A 155 1.39 11.05 4.71
N GLU A 156 0.19 11.05 4.14
CA GLU A 156 -0.11 11.76 2.89
C GLU A 156 0.19 13.27 3.09
N GLU A 157 1.05 13.86 2.25
CA GLU A 157 1.34 15.30 2.30
C GLU A 157 0.10 16.03 1.78
N ARG A 158 -0.68 16.63 2.69
CA ARG A 158 -1.77 17.54 2.32
C ARG A 158 -1.21 18.72 1.53
N PRO A 159 -1.89 19.22 0.49
CA PRO A 159 -1.66 20.61 0.06
C PRO A 159 -2.03 21.58 1.20
N ALA A 160 -1.48 22.80 1.13
CA ALA A 160 -1.60 23.87 2.12
C ALA A 160 -3.06 24.16 2.60
N PRO A 161 -3.25 24.89 3.72
CA PRO A 161 -4.58 25.17 4.28
C PRO A 161 -5.54 25.72 3.21
N GLY A 162 -6.66 25.02 3.01
CA GLY A 162 -7.58 25.22 1.88
C GLY A 162 -7.76 23.98 0.98
N GLY A 163 -6.98 22.91 1.20
CA GLY A 163 -7.12 21.63 0.52
C GLY A 163 -8.15 20.70 1.17
N HIS A 164 -9.10 20.22 0.35
CA HIS A 164 -10.19 19.30 0.73
C HIS A 164 -9.68 18.03 1.41
N ASN A 165 -10.39 17.60 2.46
CA ASN A 165 -9.97 16.57 3.40
C ASN A 165 -10.14 15.14 2.84
N VAL A 166 -9.20 14.69 2.01
CA VAL A 166 -9.18 13.36 1.35
C VAL A 166 -9.08 12.17 2.31
N SER A 167 -8.74 12.40 3.59
CA SER A 167 -8.49 11.32 4.56
C SER A 167 -9.77 10.69 5.14
N ARG A 168 -10.94 11.30 4.93
CA ARG A 168 -12.24 10.79 5.42
C ARG A 168 -13.15 10.33 4.28
N LEU A 169 -12.62 10.08 3.08
CA LEU A 169 -13.41 9.56 1.95
C LEU A 169 -13.54 8.04 2.06
N HIS A 170 -14.76 7.52 1.92
CA HIS A 170 -15.03 6.08 1.99
C HIS A 170 -14.09 5.31 1.05
N PRO A 171 -13.40 4.22 1.49
CA PRO A 171 -12.34 3.58 0.71
C PRO A 171 -12.78 3.12 -0.68
N ARG A 172 -14.03 2.65 -0.80
CA ARG A 172 -14.62 2.31 -2.11
C ARG A 172 -14.75 3.52 -3.02
N LEU A 173 -15.21 4.66 -2.49
CA LEU A 173 -15.37 5.88 -3.25
C LEU A 173 -14.01 6.43 -3.69
N LYS A 174 -13.00 6.42 -2.82
CA LYS A 174 -11.61 6.78 -3.18
C LYS A 174 -11.10 5.96 -4.37
N ARG A 175 -11.38 4.66 -4.42
CA ARG A 175 -11.01 3.80 -5.58
C ARG A 175 -11.79 4.15 -6.85
N LEU A 176 -13.10 4.40 -6.74
CA LEU A 176 -13.93 4.73 -7.91
C LEU A 176 -13.61 6.12 -8.47
N GLN A 177 -13.39 7.11 -7.62
CA GLN A 177 -12.98 8.45 -7.99
C GLN A 177 -11.65 8.43 -8.77
N LYS A 178 -10.63 7.72 -8.25
CA LYS A 178 -9.34 7.53 -8.97
C LYS A 178 -9.53 6.87 -10.33
N LYS A 179 -10.38 5.85 -10.43
CA LYS A 179 -10.70 5.19 -11.71
C LYS A 179 -11.39 6.16 -12.67
N LEU A 180 -12.32 6.96 -12.19
CA LEU A 180 -13.04 7.94 -13.01
C LEU A 180 -12.06 8.99 -13.56
N ILE A 181 -11.24 9.61 -12.72
CA ILE A 181 -10.22 10.60 -13.12
C ILE A 181 -9.32 10.02 -14.22
N ALA A 182 -8.80 8.81 -14.03
CA ALA A 182 -7.95 8.15 -15.01
C ALA A 182 -8.67 7.87 -16.34
N GLN A 183 -9.91 7.38 -16.29
CA GLN A 183 -10.70 7.10 -17.49
C GLN A 183 -11.08 8.37 -18.26
N CYS A 184 -11.39 9.43 -17.52
CA CYS A 184 -11.70 10.77 -18.03
C CYS A 184 -10.50 11.36 -18.77
N ALA A 185 -9.32 11.36 -18.15
CA ALA A 185 -8.08 11.80 -18.79
C ALA A 185 -7.76 11.00 -20.06
N ALA A 186 -7.89 9.66 -20.01
CA ALA A 186 -7.66 8.79 -21.17
C ALA A 186 -8.63 9.04 -22.35
N ARG A 187 -9.77 9.70 -22.11
CA ARG A 187 -10.76 10.05 -23.14
C ARG A 187 -10.74 11.54 -23.53
N GLY A 188 -9.73 12.29 -23.10
CA GLY A 188 -9.64 13.72 -23.37
C GLY A 188 -10.70 14.56 -22.64
N LEU A 189 -11.20 14.06 -21.49
CA LEU A 189 -12.15 14.76 -20.63
C LEU A 189 -11.55 14.93 -19.22
N PRO A 190 -10.36 15.54 -19.05
CA PRO A 190 -9.73 15.64 -17.74
C PRO A 190 -10.65 16.37 -16.75
N ILE A 191 -10.74 15.84 -15.54
CA ILE A 191 -11.51 16.40 -14.44
C ILE A 191 -10.60 16.67 -13.25
N ARG A 192 -10.97 17.67 -12.45
CA ARG A 192 -10.37 17.96 -11.16
C ARG A 192 -11.44 17.88 -10.07
N ILE A 193 -11.08 17.30 -8.94
CA ILE A 193 -11.96 17.22 -7.77
C ILE A 193 -12.01 18.59 -7.08
N THR A 194 -13.22 19.06 -6.78
CA THR A 194 -13.48 20.38 -6.18
C THR A 194 -14.05 20.29 -4.78
N GLN A 195 -14.58 19.14 -4.38
CA GLN A 195 -15.06 18.93 -3.01
C GLN A 195 -15.07 17.44 -2.70
N GLU A 196 -14.77 17.08 -1.46
CA GLU A 196 -14.87 15.70 -0.97
C GLU A 196 -15.62 15.69 0.36
N VAL A 197 -14.92 15.48 1.48
CA VAL A 197 -15.54 15.49 2.80
C VAL A 197 -15.76 16.92 3.26
N ARG A 198 -16.92 17.17 3.84
CA ARG A 198 -17.34 18.49 4.35
C ARG A 198 -17.67 18.40 5.83
N THR A 199 -17.15 19.30 6.66
CA THR A 199 -17.56 19.36 8.08
C THR A 199 -18.97 19.92 8.24
N ALA A 200 -19.54 19.87 9.45
CA ALA A 200 -20.82 20.51 9.74
C ALA A 200 -20.74 22.03 9.53
N GLU A 201 -19.67 22.66 9.98
CA GLU A 201 -19.45 24.11 9.87
C GLU A 201 -19.33 24.54 8.41
N GLU A 202 -18.58 23.79 7.60
CA GLU A 202 -18.45 24.04 6.16
C GLU A 202 -19.80 23.87 5.43
N GLN A 203 -20.60 22.88 5.84
CA GLN A 203 -21.95 22.67 5.31
C GLN A 203 -22.90 23.81 5.70
N ASP A 204 -22.82 24.30 6.94
CA ASP A 204 -23.61 25.44 7.42
C ASP A 204 -23.23 26.74 6.69
N ALA A 205 -21.95 26.92 6.36
CA ALA A 205 -21.50 28.04 5.54
C ALA A 205 -22.12 28.02 4.13
N LEU A 206 -22.20 26.85 3.49
CA LEU A 206 -22.91 26.70 2.21
C LEU A 206 -24.42 26.89 2.34
N TYR A 207 -25.02 26.43 3.44
CA TYR A 207 -26.43 26.64 3.73
C TYR A 207 -26.77 28.13 3.88
N ALA A 208 -25.85 28.94 4.40
CA ALA A 208 -26.02 30.39 4.54
C ALA A 208 -26.07 31.15 3.20
N LEU A 209 -25.48 30.62 2.12
CA LEU A 209 -25.45 31.27 0.81
C LEU A 209 -26.87 31.47 0.24
N GLY A 210 -27.13 32.67 -0.28
CA GLY A 210 -28.45 33.08 -0.77
C GLY A 210 -29.51 33.24 0.31
N ARG A 211 -29.11 33.19 1.59
CA ARG A 211 -29.98 33.39 2.76
C ARG A 211 -29.45 34.52 3.64
N THR A 212 -28.34 34.26 4.34
CA THR A 212 -27.66 35.21 5.24
C THR A 212 -26.28 35.63 4.73
N ALA A 213 -25.75 34.93 3.73
CA ALA A 213 -24.54 35.27 2.99
C ALA A 213 -24.87 35.51 1.51
N GLY A 214 -24.05 36.33 0.83
CA GLY A 214 -24.21 36.60 -0.60
C GLY A 214 -23.97 35.35 -1.47
N GLY A 215 -24.57 35.31 -2.67
CA GLY A 215 -24.47 34.19 -3.60
C GLY A 215 -25.81 33.46 -3.81
N SER A 216 -25.78 32.34 -4.53
CA SER A 216 -26.96 31.52 -4.81
C SER A 216 -27.15 30.42 -3.75
N ILE A 217 -28.40 29.98 -3.56
CA ILE A 217 -28.70 28.80 -2.75
C ILE A 217 -28.15 27.57 -3.49
N VAL A 218 -27.18 26.90 -2.88
CA VAL A 218 -26.54 25.67 -3.41
C VAL A 218 -26.88 24.42 -2.61
N THR A 219 -27.55 24.58 -1.45
CA THR A 219 -27.95 23.47 -0.60
C THR A 219 -29.15 23.85 0.28
N ASN A 220 -29.96 22.85 0.63
CA ASN A 220 -31.01 22.94 1.63
C ASN A 220 -30.65 22.23 2.95
N ALA A 221 -29.49 21.56 3.02
CA ALA A 221 -29.04 20.83 4.19
C ALA A 221 -28.23 21.72 5.14
N ARG A 222 -28.67 21.80 6.40
CA ARG A 222 -27.86 22.36 7.51
C ARG A 222 -26.79 21.35 7.92
N GLY A 223 -25.63 21.85 8.33
CA GLY A 223 -24.51 21.06 8.82
C GLY A 223 -24.89 20.14 9.98
N SER A 224 -25.58 20.68 10.98
CA SER A 224 -26.06 19.91 12.14
C SER A 224 -27.04 18.78 11.79
N SER A 225 -27.62 18.77 10.59
CA SER A 225 -28.57 17.74 10.17
C SER A 225 -27.93 16.49 9.58
N TYR A 226 -26.63 16.55 9.26
CA TYR A 226 -25.90 15.51 8.51
C TYR A 226 -26.64 15.03 7.25
N SER A 227 -27.33 15.94 6.56
CA SER A 227 -28.17 15.62 5.40
C SER A 227 -27.44 15.68 4.05
N SER A 228 -26.12 15.87 4.06
CA SER A 228 -25.26 15.90 2.87
C SER A 228 -24.32 14.70 2.84
N HIS A 229 -24.26 13.99 1.71
CA HIS A 229 -23.37 12.83 1.55
C HIS A 229 -21.87 13.16 1.71
N HIS A 230 -21.48 14.42 1.47
CA HIS A 230 -20.12 14.90 1.74
C HIS A 230 -19.75 14.81 3.22
N GLN A 231 -20.71 15.04 4.12
CA GLN A 231 -20.45 14.94 5.56
C GLN A 231 -20.18 13.49 6.00
N TRP A 232 -20.63 12.52 5.21
CA TRP A 232 -20.43 11.08 5.44
C TRP A 232 -19.23 10.50 4.69
N GLY A 233 -18.48 11.31 3.92
CA GLY A 233 -17.39 10.82 3.08
C GLY A 233 -17.85 9.90 1.95
N THR A 234 -19.10 10.04 1.50
CA THR A 234 -19.72 9.18 0.47
C THR A 234 -20.02 9.91 -0.83
N ALA A 235 -19.54 11.15 -0.97
CA ALA A 235 -19.66 11.94 -2.19
C ALA A 235 -18.39 12.73 -2.52
N PHE A 236 -18.28 13.15 -3.77
CA PHE A 236 -17.31 14.14 -4.23
C PHE A 236 -17.92 15.00 -5.35
N ASP A 237 -17.44 16.23 -5.45
CA ASP A 237 -17.76 17.15 -6.55
C ASP A 237 -16.54 17.29 -7.47
N PHE A 238 -16.79 17.54 -8.75
CA PHE A 238 -15.74 17.72 -9.75
C PHE A 238 -16.04 18.86 -10.70
N CYS A 239 -15.00 19.31 -11.41
CA CYS A 239 -15.12 20.26 -12.51
C CYS A 239 -14.28 19.79 -13.70
N ARG A 240 -14.47 20.42 -14.87
CA ARG A 240 -13.57 20.20 -16.01
C ARG A 240 -12.18 20.78 -15.73
N ASP A 241 -11.16 20.14 -16.28
CA ASP A 241 -9.74 20.51 -16.13
C ASP A 241 -9.02 20.47 -17.49
N ASP A 242 -9.69 20.93 -18.53
CA ASP A 242 -9.24 20.93 -19.93
C ASP A 242 -8.88 22.32 -20.45
N GLY A 243 -8.64 23.27 -19.54
CA GLY A 243 -8.30 24.66 -19.84
C GLY A 243 -9.50 25.59 -20.08
N LYS A 244 -10.73 25.07 -20.09
CA LYS A 244 -11.96 25.88 -20.10
C LYS A 244 -12.42 26.26 -18.68
N PRO A 245 -13.34 27.24 -18.53
CA PRO A 245 -13.94 27.57 -17.24
C PRO A 245 -14.52 26.33 -16.51
N PRO A 246 -14.28 26.15 -15.20
CA PRO A 246 -14.52 24.89 -14.47
C PRO A 246 -15.93 24.28 -14.60
N TYR A 247 -16.96 25.12 -14.72
CA TYR A 247 -18.36 24.68 -14.77
C TYR A 247 -19.05 24.99 -16.09
N GLU A 248 -18.28 25.28 -17.15
CA GLU A 248 -18.83 25.43 -18.50
C GLU A 248 -19.29 24.07 -19.04
N ASP A 249 -20.54 24.01 -19.53
CA ASP A 249 -21.20 22.76 -19.95
C ASP A 249 -21.82 22.83 -21.36
N GLY A 250 -21.44 23.82 -22.18
CA GLY A 250 -22.00 23.99 -23.53
C GLY A 250 -21.75 22.79 -24.46
N ASP A 251 -20.70 22.03 -24.21
CA ASP A 251 -20.33 20.79 -24.93
C ASP A 251 -20.83 19.51 -24.24
N ARG A 252 -21.75 19.63 -23.28
CA ARG A 252 -22.32 18.53 -22.49
C ARG A 252 -21.24 17.71 -21.78
N PHE A 253 -20.28 18.42 -21.20
CA PHE A 253 -19.13 17.83 -20.53
C PHE A 253 -19.58 16.97 -19.34
N PHE A 254 -20.47 17.52 -18.50
CA PHE A 254 -20.91 16.83 -17.30
C PHE A 254 -21.75 15.60 -17.63
N GLU A 255 -22.55 15.59 -18.70
CA GLU A 255 -23.27 14.38 -19.13
C GLU A 255 -22.30 13.27 -19.56
N LYS A 256 -21.22 13.60 -20.27
CA LYS A 256 -20.21 12.63 -20.72
C LYS A 256 -19.51 12.00 -19.51
N VAL A 257 -19.05 12.81 -18.56
CA VAL A 257 -18.43 12.33 -17.33
C VAL A 257 -19.44 11.58 -16.45
N GLY A 258 -20.67 12.09 -16.37
CA GLY A 258 -21.82 11.48 -15.70
C GLY A 258 -22.04 10.03 -16.12
N ALA A 259 -22.10 9.79 -17.44
CA ALA A 259 -22.23 8.45 -18.00
C ALA A 259 -21.06 7.52 -17.60
N MET A 260 -19.83 8.05 -17.56
CA MET A 260 -18.65 7.28 -17.15
C MET A 260 -18.67 6.93 -15.65
N GLY A 261 -19.04 7.88 -14.79
CA GLY A 261 -19.17 7.62 -13.36
C GLY A 261 -20.26 6.61 -13.05
N LYS A 262 -21.41 6.69 -13.75
CA LYS A 262 -22.47 5.68 -13.67
C LYS A 262 -22.02 4.29 -14.11
N ALA A 263 -21.22 4.20 -15.18
CA ALA A 263 -20.63 2.92 -15.61
C ALA A 263 -19.66 2.32 -14.57
N LEU A 264 -19.10 3.14 -13.67
CA LEU A 264 -18.29 2.70 -12.53
C LEU A 264 -19.12 2.34 -11.29
N GLY A 265 -20.45 2.50 -11.34
CA GLY A 265 -21.38 2.23 -10.24
C GLY A 265 -21.59 3.40 -9.28
N LEU A 266 -21.26 4.62 -9.68
CA LEU A 266 -21.59 5.84 -8.92
C LEU A 266 -23.01 6.31 -9.26
N GLU A 267 -23.68 6.92 -8.28
CA GLU A 267 -24.85 7.76 -8.53
C GLU A 267 -24.39 9.15 -8.95
N TRP A 268 -25.02 9.71 -9.98
CA TRP A 268 -24.67 11.02 -10.54
C TRP A 268 -25.78 12.05 -10.27
N GLY A 269 -25.43 13.20 -9.68
CA GLY A 269 -26.39 14.25 -9.32
C GLY A 269 -27.07 14.93 -10.50
N GLY A 270 -26.53 14.77 -11.72
CA GLY A 270 -27.17 15.24 -12.95
C GLY A 270 -28.46 14.50 -13.32
N ASP A 271 -28.72 13.31 -12.74
CA ASP A 271 -29.97 12.56 -12.93
C ASP A 271 -31.07 12.96 -11.91
N TRP A 272 -30.77 13.82 -10.93
CA TRP A 272 -31.73 14.23 -9.90
C TRP A 272 -32.84 15.12 -10.47
N LYS A 273 -34.02 15.13 -9.82
CA LYS A 273 -35.15 15.97 -10.25
C LYS A 273 -35.03 17.42 -9.78
N SER A 274 -34.54 17.63 -8.56
CA SER A 274 -34.31 18.94 -7.95
C SER A 274 -33.61 18.75 -6.60
N ILE A 275 -32.55 19.50 -6.26
CA ILE A 275 -31.77 20.39 -7.14
C ILE A 275 -30.91 19.49 -8.04
N VAL A 276 -30.87 19.77 -9.36
CA VAL A 276 -29.98 19.04 -10.28
C VAL A 276 -28.53 19.49 -10.01
N ASP A 277 -27.65 18.54 -9.68
CA ASP A 277 -26.26 18.83 -9.31
C ASP A 277 -25.28 18.05 -10.22
N LYS A 278 -25.06 18.57 -11.43
CA LYS A 278 -24.24 17.91 -12.46
C LYS A 278 -22.77 17.67 -12.03
N PRO A 279 -22.12 18.55 -11.25
CA PRO A 279 -20.80 18.32 -10.67
C PRO A 279 -20.70 17.19 -9.63
N HIS A 280 -21.80 16.56 -9.22
CA HIS A 280 -21.83 15.69 -8.04
C HIS A 280 -21.84 14.20 -8.36
N PHE A 281 -21.06 13.42 -7.60
CA PHE A 281 -21.17 11.96 -7.54
C PHE A 281 -21.23 11.46 -6.11
N GLN A 282 -21.97 10.36 -5.90
CA GLN A 282 -22.03 9.68 -4.62
C GLN A 282 -22.12 8.15 -4.73
N LEU A 283 -21.88 7.46 -3.61
CA LEU A 283 -22.15 6.03 -3.49
C LEU A 283 -23.65 5.76 -3.33
N PRO A 284 -24.25 4.84 -4.11
CA PRO A 284 -25.71 4.63 -4.13
C PRO A 284 -26.26 3.80 -2.94
N ASP A 285 -25.40 3.20 -2.11
CA ASP A 285 -25.77 2.13 -1.16
C ASP A 285 -26.77 2.56 -0.07
N TRP A 286 -26.82 3.87 0.19
CA TRP A 286 -27.65 4.47 1.23
C TRP A 286 -28.80 5.32 0.69
N GLY A 287 -29.02 5.28 -0.63
CA GLY A 287 -30.00 6.09 -1.35
C GLY A 287 -29.49 7.48 -1.68
N SER A 288 -30.28 8.24 -2.45
CA SER A 288 -29.95 9.60 -2.90
C SER A 288 -29.84 10.64 -1.77
N GLY A 289 -30.24 10.28 -0.55
CA GLY A 289 -30.11 11.11 0.64
C GLY A 289 -29.61 10.30 1.83
N THR A 290 -29.29 10.97 2.94
CA THR A 290 -28.55 10.34 4.05
C THR A 290 -29.44 9.71 5.14
N ALA A 291 -30.74 9.53 4.91
CA ALA A 291 -31.66 9.01 5.92
C ALA A 291 -31.22 7.65 6.47
N LYS A 292 -30.84 6.72 5.57
CA LYS A 292 -30.36 5.39 5.93
C LYS A 292 -29.00 5.41 6.64
N LEU A 293 -28.11 6.35 6.29
CA LEU A 293 -26.84 6.55 7.00
C LEU A 293 -27.08 7.01 8.44
N LYS A 294 -27.99 7.98 8.64
CA LYS A 294 -28.39 8.48 9.96
C LYS A 294 -29.05 7.40 10.81
N GLU A 295 -29.91 6.59 10.23
CA GLU A 295 -30.58 5.49 10.91
C GLU A 295 -29.59 4.41 11.39
N LEU A 296 -28.68 3.97 10.52
CA LEU A 296 -27.77 2.86 10.81
C LEU A 296 -26.57 3.24 11.69
N TYR A 297 -26.01 4.43 11.48
CA TYR A 297 -24.73 4.79 12.08
C TYR A 297 -24.80 5.97 13.04
N HIS A 298 -25.91 6.72 13.03
CA HIS A 298 -26.17 7.91 13.86
C HIS A 298 -25.26 9.13 13.62
N SER A 299 -23.97 8.95 13.36
CA SER A 299 -23.03 10.03 13.02
C SER A 299 -22.00 9.61 11.97
N PRO A 300 -21.44 10.56 11.21
CA PRO A 300 -20.35 10.29 10.27
C PRO A 300 -19.13 9.61 10.92
N GLU A 301 -18.76 10.00 12.15
CA GLU A 301 -17.62 9.43 12.88
C GLU A 301 -17.83 7.96 13.21
N ARG A 302 -19.07 7.56 13.55
CA ARG A 302 -19.41 6.16 13.78
C ARG A 302 -19.41 5.36 12.49
N PHE A 303 -19.88 5.95 11.40
CA PHE A 303 -19.84 5.32 10.08
C PHE A 303 -18.40 5.09 9.62
N GLU A 304 -17.54 6.11 9.75
CA GLU A 304 -16.12 6.03 9.38
C GLU A 304 -15.37 4.89 10.09
N LYS A 305 -15.66 4.64 11.37
CA LYS A 305 -15.10 3.52 12.13
C LYS A 305 -15.46 2.14 11.57
N THR A 306 -16.49 2.03 10.73
CA THR A 306 -16.87 0.76 10.09
C THR A 306 -16.03 0.42 8.86
N TRP A 307 -15.19 1.34 8.38
CA TRP A 307 -14.41 1.15 7.16
C TRP A 307 -13.11 0.36 7.38
N GLU A 308 -12.68 0.19 8.64
CA GLU A 308 -11.42 -0.47 9.02
C GLU A 308 -11.53 -2.00 9.18
N ALA A 309 -12.58 -2.63 8.63
CA ALA A 309 -12.79 -4.08 8.67
C ALA A 309 -12.30 -4.81 7.41
#